data_AF-A0A9X3YFU0-F1
#
_entry.id   AF-A0A9X3YFU0-F1
#
_cell.length_a   1.000
_cell.length_b   1.000
_cell.length_c   1.000
_cell.angle_alpha   90.00
_cell.angle_beta   90.00
_cell.angle_gamma   90.00
#
_symmetry.space_group_name_H-M   'P 1'
#
loop_
_entity.id
_entity.type
_entity.pdbx_description
1 polymer ?
#
loop_
_entity_poly.entity_id
_entity_poly.type
_entity_poly.pdbx_seq_one_letter_code
_entity_poly.pdbx_strand_id
1 'polypeptide(L)'
;MQLGTLLATLLIAHGLLLDYSQAWHVLLSALAAACLIYQLWWIAPYTRPWRNEVHRAAPDAAGPRIRVMASNVLAPNRQAERLLALVREYQPDVLVTLETDQWWELQLDQLLDDYPHSIRCPLDN
;
A
#
# COMPACT_ATOMS: atom_id res chain seq x y z
N MET A 1 6.14 3.21 -10.80
CA MET A 1 6.39 2.26 -11.90
C MET A 1 6.43 2.94 -13.27
N GLN A 2 5.43 3.72 -13.67
CA GLN A 2 5.37 4.40 -14.98
C GLN A 2 6.59 5.29 -15.30
N LEU A 3 7.13 6.02 -14.31
CA LEU A 3 8.30 6.88 -14.51
C LEU A 3 9.60 6.08 -14.74
N GLY A 4 9.77 4.96 -14.04
CA GLY A 4 10.94 4.09 -14.19
C GLY A 4 10.95 3.36 -15.54
N THR A 5 9.78 2.92 -16.02
CA THR A 5 9.67 2.34 -17.37
C THR A 5 10.00 3.36 -18.45
N LEU A 6 9.57 4.61 -18.29
CA LEU A 6 9.82 5.69 -19.25
C LEU A 6 11.31 6.05 -19.31
N LEU A 7 12.00 6.11 -18.17
CA LEU A 7 13.45 6.32 -18.10
C LEU A 7 14.25 5.15 -18.67
N ALA A 8 13.81 3.89 -18.46
CA ALA A 8 14.44 2.74 -19.07
C ALA A 8 14.31 2.75 -20.60
N THR A 9 13.13 3.07 -21.14
CA THR A 9 12.94 3.22 -22.59
C THR A 9 13.77 4.36 -23.17
N LEU A 10 13.89 5.48 -22.44
CA LEU A 10 14.72 6.62 -22.84
C LEU A 10 16.20 6.24 -22.86
N LEU A 11 16.69 5.48 -21.87
CA LEU A 11 18.07 5.01 -21.81
C LEU A 11 18.41 4.06 -22.97
N ILE A 12 17.48 3.15 -23.31
CA ILE A 12 17.63 2.23 -24.45
C ILE A 12 17.62 3.02 -25.77
N ALA A 13 16.72 3.99 -25.92
CA ALA A 13 16.68 4.85 -27.09
C ALA A 13 17.97 5.66 -27.26
N HIS A 14 18.53 6.20 -26.17
CA HIS A 14 19.83 6.86 -26.19
C HIS A 14 20.96 5.91 -26.66
N GLY A 15 20.98 4.66 -26.15
CA GLY A 15 21.97 3.66 -26.56
C GLY A 15 21.89 3.23 -28.03
N LEU A 16 20.71 3.31 -28.64
CA LEU A 16 20.48 2.88 -30.03
C LEU A 16 20.55 4.01 -31.05
N LEU A 17 20.25 5.25 -30.65
CA LEU A 17 20.04 6.37 -31.56
C LEU A 17 21.11 7.48 -31.47
N LEU A 18 21.91 7.53 -30.39
CA LEU A 18 22.92 8.58 -30.22
C LEU A 18 24.31 8.11 -30.69
N ASP A 19 24.97 9.00 -31.43
CA ASP A 19 26.40 8.87 -31.74
C ASP A 19 27.25 9.32 -30.53
N TYR A 20 28.00 8.38 -29.96
CA TYR A 20 28.85 8.62 -28.78
C TYR A 20 30.18 9.32 -29.09
N SER A 21 30.31 9.91 -30.28
CA SER A 21 31.47 10.72 -30.67
C SER A 21 31.55 12.05 -29.92
N GLN A 22 30.41 12.56 -29.41
CA GLN A 22 30.36 13.79 -28.61
C GLN A 22 30.19 13.49 -27.12
N ALA A 23 31.05 14.11 -26.30
CA ALA A 23 31.09 13.91 -24.84
C ALA A 23 29.76 14.26 -24.13
N TRP A 24 28.93 15.14 -24.70
CA TRP A 24 27.65 15.52 -24.11
C TRP A 24 26.62 14.38 -24.12
N HIS A 25 26.63 13.52 -25.15
CA HIS A 25 25.75 12.35 -25.23
C HIS A 25 26.10 11.28 -24.20
N VAL A 26 27.41 11.14 -23.89
CA VAL A 26 27.90 10.30 -22.80
C VAL A 26 27.40 10.83 -21.45
N LEU A 27 27.51 12.15 -21.22
CA LEU A 27 27.09 12.79 -19.97
C LEU A 27 25.57 12.66 -19.75
N LEU A 28 24.75 12.88 -20.78
CA LEU A 28 23.30 12.71 -20.72
C LEU A 28 22.90 11.26 -20.42
N SER A 29 23.56 10.30 -21.05
CA SER A 29 23.32 8.87 -20.81
C SER A 29 23.70 8.48 -19.37
N ALA A 30 24.83 8.98 -18.87
CA ALA A 30 25.29 8.74 -17.50
C ALA A 30 24.33 9.33 -16.46
N LEU A 31 23.83 10.55 -16.69
CA LEU A 31 22.86 11.19 -15.81
C LEU A 31 21.52 10.43 -15.80
N ALA A 32 21.02 10.02 -16.97
CA ALA A 32 19.81 9.21 -17.07
C ALA A 32 19.95 7.86 -16.37
N ALA A 33 21.12 7.20 -16.48
CA ALA A 33 21.42 5.97 -15.78
C ALA A 33 21.44 6.19 -14.25
N ALA A 34 22.06 7.26 -13.77
CA ALA A 34 22.09 7.61 -12.35
C ALA A 34 20.67 7.86 -11.80
N CYS A 35 19.83 8.59 -12.54
CA CYS A 35 18.42 8.78 -12.18
C CYS A 35 17.64 7.47 -12.12
N LEU A 36 17.85 6.56 -13.08
CA LEU A 36 17.21 5.25 -13.10
C LEU A 36 17.64 4.40 -11.89
N ILE A 37 18.94 4.37 -11.58
CA ILE A 37 19.47 3.66 -10.40
C ILE A 37 18.86 4.22 -9.11
N TYR A 38 18.78 5.54 -8.98
CA TYR A 38 18.18 6.18 -7.81
C TYR A 38 16.69 5.81 -7.63
N GLN A 39 15.93 5.81 -8.73
CA GLN A 39 14.53 5.38 -8.69
C GLN A 39 14.39 3.89 -8.36
N LEU A 40 15.25 3.04 -8.93
CA LEU A 40 15.26 1.62 -8.62
C LEU A 40 15.62 1.36 -7.16
N TRP A 41 16.52 2.14 -6.56
CA TRP A 41 16.82 2.07 -5.12
C TRP A 41 15.56 2.30 -4.28
N TRP A 42 14.80 3.37 -4.58
CA TRP A 42 13.56 3.67 -3.87
C TRP A 42 12.47 2.62 -4.06
N ILE A 43 12.44 1.96 -5.22
CA ILE A 43 11.46 0.92 -5.53
C ILE A 43 11.87 -0.43 -4.92
N ALA A 44 13.17 -0.71 -4.80
CA ALA A 44 13.71 -1.98 -4.33
C ALA A 44 13.05 -2.53 -3.05
N PRO A 45 12.86 -1.76 -1.95
CA PRO A 45 12.23 -2.27 -0.72
C PRO A 45 10.78 -2.72 -0.89
N TYR A 46 10.08 -2.23 -1.91
CA TYR A 46 8.70 -2.58 -2.22
C TYR A 46 8.59 -3.71 -3.25
N THR A 47 9.72 -4.27 -3.72
CA THR A 47 9.73 -5.34 -4.72
C THR A 47 9.91 -6.72 -4.10
N ARG A 48 9.33 -7.73 -4.76
CA ARG A 48 9.30 -9.14 -4.34
C ARG A 48 10.65 -9.78 -3.93
N PRO A 49 11.83 -9.42 -4.51
CA PRO A 49 13.10 -10.00 -4.06
C PRO A 49 13.64 -9.37 -2.76
N TRP A 50 13.06 -8.26 -2.27
CA TRP A 50 13.49 -7.66 -1.01
C TRP A 50 13.17 -8.60 0.16
N ARG A 51 14.06 -8.62 1.15
CA ARG A 51 13.90 -9.48 2.33
C ARG A 51 12.65 -9.05 3.08
N ASN A 52 11.78 -10.01 3.39
CA ASN A 52 10.66 -9.75 4.28
C ASN A 52 11.22 -9.36 5.65
N GLU A 53 10.94 -8.14 6.08
CA GLU A 53 11.38 -7.61 7.38
C GLU A 53 10.60 -8.24 8.55
N VAL A 54 9.53 -8.98 8.25
CA VAL A 54 8.69 -9.67 9.23
C VAL A 54 8.77 -11.18 9.00
N HIS A 55 9.09 -11.91 10.06
CA HIS A 55 8.99 -13.37 10.07
C HIS A 55 7.52 -13.77 9.88
N ARG A 56 7.24 -14.61 8.89
CA ARG A 56 5.91 -15.19 8.73
C ARG A 56 5.61 -16.06 9.94
N ALA A 57 4.52 -15.76 10.64
CA ALA A 57 3.99 -16.68 11.65
C ALA A 57 3.61 -18.01 10.97
N ALA A 58 3.98 -19.13 11.58
CA ALA A 58 3.53 -20.42 11.08
C ALA A 58 2.00 -20.53 11.30
N PRO A 59 1.23 -21.01 10.32
CA PRO A 59 -0.23 -21.10 10.43
C PRO A 59 -0.70 -21.87 11.69
N ASP A 60 0.08 -22.88 12.08
CA ASP A 60 -0.21 -23.80 13.19
C ASP A 60 0.68 -23.54 14.42
N ALA A 61 1.34 -22.37 14.52
CA ALA A 61 2.12 -22.05 15.70
C ALA A 61 1.22 -21.98 16.94
N ALA A 62 1.51 -22.81 17.94
CA ALA A 62 0.84 -22.76 19.23
C ALA A 62 1.23 -21.45 19.95
N GLY A 63 0.26 -20.54 20.11
CA GLY A 63 0.46 -19.25 20.76
C GLY A 63 -0.78 -18.35 20.64
N PRO A 64 -0.83 -17.25 21.41
CA PRO A 64 -1.89 -16.26 21.28
C PRO A 64 -1.88 -15.68 19.85
N ARG A 65 -3.05 -15.63 19.22
CA ARG A 65 -3.25 -15.05 17.88
C ARG A 65 -4.14 -13.84 18.00
N ILE A 66 -3.83 -12.81 17.22
CA ILE A 66 -4.63 -11.60 17.11
C ILE A 66 -5.01 -11.45 15.63
N ARG A 67 -6.30 -11.37 15.34
CA ARG A 67 -6.85 -11.09 14.02
C ARG A 67 -7.11 -9.60 13.91
N VAL A 68 -6.45 -8.95 12.97
CA VAL A 68 -6.63 -7.52 12.71
C VAL A 68 -7.29 -7.35 11.35
N MET A 69 -8.39 -6.62 11.29
CA MET A 69 -9.05 -6.22 10.06
C MET A 69 -8.91 -4.71 9.89
N ALA A 70 -8.31 -4.28 8.79
CA ALA A 70 -8.22 -2.87 8.42
C ALA A 70 -9.00 -2.64 7.12
N SER A 71 -9.92 -1.69 7.12
CA SER A 71 -10.78 -1.38 5.97
C SER A 71 -10.89 0.13 5.76
N ASN A 72 -10.48 0.61 4.59
CA ASN A 72 -10.88 1.93 4.13
C ASN A 72 -12.29 1.82 3.55
N VAL A 73 -13.25 2.47 4.20
CA VAL A 73 -14.65 2.34 3.82
C VAL A 73 -15.05 3.29 2.69
N LEU A 74 -14.22 4.30 2.42
CA LEU A 74 -14.46 5.42 1.53
C LEU A 74 -15.72 6.19 1.92
N ALA A 75 -15.57 7.38 2.51
CA ALA A 75 -16.67 8.14 3.12
C ALA A 75 -18.00 8.16 2.33
N PRO A 76 -18.08 8.42 1.01
CA PRO A 76 -19.36 8.43 0.27
C PRO A 76 -20.00 7.06 0.05
N ASN A 77 -19.30 5.95 0.31
CA ASN A 77 -19.85 4.62 0.19
C ASN A 77 -20.87 4.37 1.31
N ARG A 78 -22.03 3.80 0.96
CA ARG A 78 -23.14 3.52 1.90
C ARG A 78 -23.42 2.03 2.05
N GLN A 79 -22.50 1.16 1.63
CA GLN A 79 -22.66 -0.30 1.67
C GLN A 79 -22.13 -0.90 2.99
N ALA A 80 -22.59 -0.38 4.13
CA ALA A 80 -22.10 -0.82 5.46
C ALA A 80 -22.35 -2.30 5.75
N GLU A 81 -23.48 -2.84 5.29
CA GLU A 81 -23.83 -4.26 5.45
C GLU A 81 -22.76 -5.21 4.92
N ARG A 82 -22.05 -4.82 3.84
CA ARG A 82 -20.97 -5.66 3.30
C ARG A 82 -19.79 -5.74 4.25
N LEU A 83 -19.43 -4.62 4.88
CA LEU A 83 -18.38 -4.60 5.90
C LEU A 83 -18.82 -5.37 7.14
N LEU A 84 -20.06 -5.15 7.62
CA LEU A 84 -20.59 -5.85 8.78
C LEU A 84 -20.63 -7.37 8.56
N ALA A 85 -21.02 -7.83 7.37
CA ALA A 85 -20.97 -9.25 7.01
C ALA A 85 -19.55 -9.83 7.11
N LEU A 86 -18.55 -9.11 6.61
CA LEU A 86 -17.14 -9.52 6.72
C LEU A 86 -16.66 -9.54 8.18
N VAL A 87 -17.03 -8.54 8.98
CA VAL A 87 -16.69 -8.51 10.41
C VAL A 87 -17.28 -9.71 11.14
N ARG A 88 -18.54 -10.06 10.85
CA ARG A 88 -19.20 -11.25 11.43
C ARG A 88 -18.60 -12.57 10.94
N GLU A 89 -18.19 -12.64 9.67
CA GLU A 89 -17.57 -13.83 9.08
C GLU A 89 -16.17 -14.11 9.66
N TYR A 90 -15.32 -13.09 9.70
CA TYR A 90 -13.92 -13.26 10.09
C TYR A 90 -13.67 -13.09 11.60
N GLN A 91 -14.60 -12.45 12.32
CA GLN A 91 -14.53 -12.13 13.75
C GLN A 91 -13.13 -11.62 14.16
N PRO A 92 -12.70 -10.46 13.62
CA PRO A 92 -11.41 -9.88 14.01
C PRO A 92 -11.39 -9.56 15.51
N ASP A 93 -10.20 -9.56 16.12
CA ASP A 93 -10.00 -9.10 17.49
C ASP A 93 -9.83 -7.56 17.52
N VAL A 94 -9.34 -6.97 16.42
CA VAL A 94 -9.20 -5.52 16.24
C VAL A 94 -9.72 -5.12 14.85
N LEU A 95 -10.68 -4.20 14.81
CA LEU A 95 -11.20 -3.58 13.59
C LEU A 95 -10.72 -2.14 13.48
N VAL A 96 -10.09 -1.79 12.37
CA VAL A 96 -9.64 -0.42 12.05
C VAL A 96 -10.34 0.04 10.78
N THR A 97 -11.16 1.09 10.89
CA THR A 97 -11.85 1.71 9.76
C THR A 97 -11.23 3.06 9.42
N LEU A 98 -11.04 3.34 8.13
CA LEU A 98 -10.49 4.60 7.62
C LEU A 98 -11.54 5.33 6.78
N GLU A 99 -11.46 6.66 6.73
CA GLU A 99 -12.40 7.52 5.99
C GLU A 99 -13.86 7.38 6.44
N THR A 100 -14.07 7.24 7.75
CA THR A 100 -15.41 7.17 8.36
C THR A 100 -15.97 8.56 8.66
N ASP A 101 -17.18 8.82 8.16
CA ASP A 101 -18.01 9.98 8.52
C ASP A 101 -19.00 9.61 9.65
N GLN A 102 -19.80 10.58 10.08
CA GLN A 102 -20.82 10.35 11.12
C GLN A 102 -21.86 9.28 10.74
N TRP A 103 -22.18 9.14 9.44
CA TRP A 103 -23.09 8.10 8.98
C TRP A 103 -22.48 6.71 9.20
N TRP A 104 -21.20 6.53 8.90
CA TRP A 104 -20.47 5.30 9.16
C TRP A 104 -20.38 4.96 10.65
N GLU A 105 -20.18 5.95 11.52
CA GLU A 105 -20.19 5.70 12.96
C GLU A 105 -21.50 5.10 13.46
N LEU A 106 -22.63 5.61 12.98
CA LEU A 106 -23.96 5.07 13.30
C LEU A 106 -24.15 3.64 12.79
N GLN A 107 -23.58 3.31 11.63
CA GLN A 107 -23.64 1.93 11.13
C GLN A 107 -22.75 0.99 11.93
N LEU A 108 -21.58 1.47 12.37
CA LEU A 108 -20.62 0.72 13.18
C LEU A 108 -21.03 0.59 14.65
N ASP A 109 -21.98 1.40 15.14
CA ASP A 109 -22.57 1.23 16.48
C ASP A 109 -23.13 -0.18 16.71
N GLN A 110 -23.58 -0.84 15.65
CA GLN A 110 -24.07 -2.23 15.69
C GLN A 110 -23.01 -3.25 16.15
N LEU A 111 -21.74 -2.85 16.15
CA LEU A 111 -20.62 -3.67 16.59
C LEU A 111 -20.21 -3.39 18.04
N LEU A 112 -20.78 -2.39 18.72
CA LEU A 112 -20.36 -2.02 20.09
C LEU A 112 -20.57 -3.13 21.12
N ASP A 113 -21.57 -3.98 20.93
CA ASP A 113 -21.82 -5.13 21.81
C ASP A 113 -20.68 -6.16 21.73
N ASP A 114 -20.16 -6.39 20.52
CA ASP A 114 -19.05 -7.32 20.25
C ASP A 114 -17.67 -6.66 20.47
N TYR A 115 -17.59 -5.33 20.30
CA TYR A 115 -16.38 -4.51 20.36
C TYR A 115 -16.59 -3.29 21.29
N PRO A 116 -16.64 -3.50 22.62
CA PRO A 116 -16.98 -2.45 23.58
C PRO A 116 -15.91 -1.35 23.72
N HIS A 117 -14.69 -1.64 23.30
CA HIS A 117 -13.58 -0.69 23.35
C HIS A 117 -13.39 -0.07 21.96
N SER A 118 -13.87 1.16 21.80
CA SER A 118 -13.80 1.90 20.53
C SER A 118 -13.19 3.28 20.75
N ILE A 119 -12.29 3.69 19.85
CA ILE A 119 -11.74 5.05 19.78
C ILE A 119 -12.27 5.66 18.49
N ARG A 120 -13.05 6.71 18.62
CA ARG A 120 -13.69 7.41 17.50
C ARG A 120 -13.02 8.75 17.26
N CYS A 121 -12.53 8.95 16.04
CA CYS A 121 -11.98 10.21 15.57
C CYS A 121 -12.46 10.46 14.13
N PRO A 122 -13.76 10.70 13.92
CA PRO A 122 -14.29 10.99 12.60
C PRO A 122 -13.69 12.31 12.12
N LEU A 123 -13.18 12.33 10.89
CA LEU A 123 -12.75 13.55 10.21
C LEU A 123 -13.79 13.87 9.15
N ASP A 124 -14.42 15.04 9.25
CA ASP A 124 -15.19 15.60 8.13
C ASP A 124 -14.16 16.04 7.06
N ASN A 125 -14.13 15.31 5.94
CA ASN A 125 -13.34 15.66 4.74
C ASN A 125 -14.25 16.12 3.62
#